data_AF-A0A934RSH9-F1
#
_entry.id   AF-A0A934RSH9-F1
#
_cell.length_a   1.000
_cell.length_b   1.000
_cell.length_c   1.000
_cell.angle_alpha   90.00
_cell.angle_beta   90.00
_cell.angle_gamma   90.00
#
_symmetry.space_group_name_H-M   'P 1'
#
loop_
_entity.id
_entity.type
_entity.pdbx_description
1 polymer ?
#
loop_
_entity_poly.entity_id
_entity_poly.type
_entity_poly.pdbx_seq_one_letter_code
_entity_poly.pdbx_strand_id
1 'polypeptide(L)'
;MADKKRSFLVDIWYFSRALLHDRGARRRFLAQLLIVVLTLLVIGNWPLSDWVESTQWRFLIWWGLTFFLTCWMLLLALYDALRVRREILEEEDDFPDF
;
A
#
# COMPACT_ATOMS: atom_id res chain seq x y z
N MET A 1 -2.98 -30.24 2.11
CA MET A 1 -2.33 -28.91 2.24
C MET A 1 -2.38 -28.05 0.97
N ALA A 2 -2.49 -28.62 -0.24
CA ALA A 2 -2.58 -27.84 -1.49
C ALA A 2 -3.91 -27.07 -1.65
N ASP A 3 -5.02 -27.60 -1.12
CA ASP A 3 -6.34 -26.95 -1.20
C ASP A 3 -6.41 -25.63 -0.44
N LYS A 4 -5.82 -25.59 0.76
CA LYS A 4 -5.75 -24.37 1.59
C LYS A 4 -4.93 -23.26 0.91
N LYS A 5 -3.87 -23.63 0.17
CA LYS A 5 -3.06 -22.69 -0.63
C LYS A 5 -3.84 -22.13 -1.82
N ARG A 6 -4.66 -22.94 -2.49
CA ARG A 6 -5.52 -22.48 -3.60
C ARG A 6 -6.61 -21.54 -3.11
N SER A 7 -7.29 -21.85 -2.00
CA SER A 7 -8.27 -20.94 -1.38
C SER A 7 -7.62 -19.60 -1.06
N PHE A 8 -6.47 -19.59 -0.39
CA PHE A 8 -5.78 -18.36 -0.01
C PHE A 8 -5.36 -17.50 -1.22
N LEU A 9 -4.93 -18.12 -2.32
CA LEU A 9 -4.58 -17.40 -3.55
C LEU A 9 -5.81 -16.83 -4.27
N VAL A 10 -6.92 -17.56 -4.27
CA VAL A 10 -8.20 -17.09 -4.83
C VAL A 10 -8.75 -15.95 -3.98
N ASP A 11 -8.67 -16.06 -2.65
CA ASP A 11 -9.07 -15.02 -1.70
C ASP A 11 -8.23 -13.75 -1.90
N ILE A 12 -6.92 -13.86 -2.08
CA ILE A 12 -6.04 -12.73 -2.44
C ILE A 12 -6.45 -12.11 -3.78
N TRP A 13 -6.81 -12.91 -4.78
CA TRP A 13 -7.21 -12.42 -6.09
C TRP A 13 -8.55 -11.68 -6.04
N TYR A 14 -9.53 -12.23 -5.32
CA TYR A 14 -10.83 -11.59 -5.08
C TYR A 14 -10.67 -10.33 -4.24
N PHE A 15 -9.83 -10.36 -3.21
CA PHE A 15 -9.50 -9.19 -2.41
C PHE A 15 -8.86 -8.11 -3.28
N SER A 16 -7.90 -8.47 -4.14
CA SER A 16 -7.26 -7.54 -5.07
C SER A 16 -8.28 -6.89 -6.01
N ARG A 17 -9.23 -7.67 -6.54
CA ARG A 17 -10.25 -7.20 -7.49
C ARG A 17 -11.31 -6.33 -6.82
N ALA A 18 -11.72 -6.68 -5.59
CA ALA A 18 -12.65 -5.89 -4.77
C ALA A 18 -12.01 -4.58 -4.29
N LEU A 19 -10.74 -4.62 -3.89
CA LEU A 19 -9.94 -3.45 -3.52
C LEU A 19 -9.73 -2.51 -4.72
N LEU A 20 -9.67 -3.03 -5.95
CA LEU A 20 -9.57 -2.26 -7.19
C LEU A 20 -10.90 -1.63 -7.66
N HIS A 21 -12.04 -1.97 -7.08
CA HIS A 21 -13.34 -1.47 -7.52
C HIS A 21 -13.90 -0.39 -6.58
N ASP A 22 -13.72 -0.54 -5.27
CA ASP A 22 -14.35 0.35 -4.27
C ASP A 22 -13.40 1.47 -3.81
N ARG A 23 -13.79 2.74 -4.06
CA ARG A 23 -13.10 3.96 -3.57
C ARG A 23 -12.89 3.92 -2.06
N GLY A 24 -13.86 3.40 -1.30
CA GLY A 24 -13.79 3.30 0.16
C GLY A 24 -12.75 2.28 0.61
N ALA A 25 -12.69 1.12 -0.05
CA ALA A 25 -11.73 0.07 0.25
C ALA A 25 -10.29 0.49 -0.06
N ARG A 26 -10.06 1.19 -1.18
CA ARG A 26 -8.73 1.74 -1.56
C ARG A 26 -8.15 2.66 -0.50
N ARG A 27 -8.93 3.65 -0.05
CA ARG A 27 -8.48 4.62 0.96
C ARG A 27 -8.22 3.96 2.31
N ARG A 28 -9.05 3.00 2.72
CA ARG A 28 -8.82 2.24 3.96
C ARG A 28 -7.55 1.41 3.89
N PHE A 29 -7.27 0.79 2.74
CA PHE A 29 -6.04 0.03 2.53
C PHE A 29 -4.79 0.92 2.54
N LEU A 30 -4.84 2.07 1.86
CA LEU A 30 -3.77 3.07 1.93
C LEU A 30 -3.55 3.59 3.35
N ALA A 31 -4.61 3.87 4.10
CA ALA A 31 -4.52 4.29 5.49
C ALA A 31 -3.91 3.20 6.40
N GLN A 32 -4.28 1.94 6.20
CA GLN A 32 -3.66 0.81 6.92
C GLN A 32 -2.18 0.67 6.57
N LEU A 33 -1.81 0.76 5.29
CA LEU A 33 -0.41 0.74 4.85
C LEU A 33 0.38 1.89 5.46
N LEU A 34 -0.19 3.10 5.50
CA LEU A 34 0.43 4.26 6.13
C LEU A 34 0.71 4.02 7.61
N ILE A 35 -0.26 3.49 8.36
CA ILE A 35 -0.08 3.14 9.77
C ILE A 35 1.03 2.10 9.93
N VAL A 36 1.09 1.08 9.07
CA VAL A 36 2.15 0.07 9.10
C VAL A 36 3.52 0.71 8.85
N VAL A 37 3.66 1.55 7.83
CA VAL A 37 4.93 2.23 7.50
C VAL A 37 5.38 3.14 8.65
N LEU A 38 4.46 3.94 9.21
CA LEU A 38 4.76 4.80 10.36
C LEU A 38 5.17 3.98 11.59
N THR A 39 4.51 2.85 11.84
CA THR A 39 4.84 1.96 12.94
C THR A 39 6.24 1.36 12.75
N LEU A 40 6.57 0.89 11.54
CA LEU A 40 7.91 0.37 11.22
C LEU A 40 8.99 1.45 11.39
N LEU A 41 8.69 2.69 11.05
CA LEU A 41 9.60 3.82 11.19
C LEU A 41 9.85 4.17 12.66
N VAL A 42 8.79 4.23 13.48
CA VAL A 42 8.90 4.45 14.93
C VAL A 42 9.64 3.30 15.61
N ILE A 43 9.34 2.06 15.25
CA ILE A 43 10.01 0.87 15.78
C ILE A 43 11.49 0.88 15.40
N GLY A 44 11.80 1.14 14.13
CA GLY A 44 13.18 1.18 13.64
C GLY A 44 14.04 2.27 14.29
N ASN A 45 13.42 3.36 14.72
CA ASN A 45 14.13 4.50 15.30
C ASN A 45 14.30 4.42 16.83
N TRP A 46 13.40 3.73 17.54
CA TRP A 46 13.37 3.81 19.00
C TRP A 46 13.63 2.46 19.69
N PRO A 47 12.70 1.50 19.75
CA PRO A 47 12.93 0.25 20.46
C PRO A 47 13.94 -0.67 19.77
N LEU A 48 14.18 -0.49 18.47
CA LEU A 48 15.05 -1.37 17.68
C LEU A 48 16.40 -0.73 17.34
N SER A 49 16.71 0.49 17.80
CA SER A 49 17.95 1.20 17.47
C SER A 49 19.18 0.33 17.73
N ASP A 50 19.26 -0.27 18.91
CA ASP A 50 20.44 -1.04 19.35
C ASP A 50 20.60 -2.36 18.58
N TRP A 51 19.48 -2.95 18.13
CA TRP A 51 19.49 -4.20 17.36
C TRP A 51 19.77 -3.98 15.86
N VAL A 52 19.35 -2.83 15.34
CA VAL A 52 19.59 -2.44 13.95
C VAL A 52 21.03 -1.95 13.77
N GLU A 53 21.59 -1.24 14.76
CA GLU A 53 22.98 -0.78 14.75
C GLU A 53 24.01 -1.90 14.97
N SER A 54 23.60 -3.04 15.54
CA SER A 54 24.52 -4.16 15.81
C SER A 54 25.19 -4.72 14.54
N THR A 55 24.62 -4.51 13.36
CA THR A 55 25.18 -5.03 12.10
C THR A 55 24.73 -4.17 10.92
N GLN A 56 25.68 -3.64 10.14
CA GLN A 56 25.43 -2.83 8.94
C GLN A 56 24.43 -3.46 7.95
N TRP A 57 24.44 -4.78 7.79
CA TRP A 57 23.48 -5.50 6.94
C TRP A 57 22.05 -5.42 7.46
N ARG A 58 21.84 -5.47 8.77
CA ARG A 58 20.50 -5.36 9.38
C ARG A 58 19.96 -3.95 9.22
N PHE A 59 20.81 -2.94 9.39
CA PHE A 59 20.49 -1.56 9.06
C PHE A 59 20.03 -1.40 7.61
N LEU A 60 20.81 -1.87 6.64
CA LEU A 60 20.46 -1.76 5.22
C LEU A 60 19.18 -2.51 4.85
N ILE A 61 18.97 -3.71 5.38
CA ILE A 61 17.76 -4.49 5.08
C ILE A 61 16.54 -3.82 5.71
N TRP A 62 16.63 -3.38 6.97
CA TRP A 62 15.51 -2.77 7.68
C TRP A 62 15.09 -1.43 7.04
N TRP A 63 16.06 -0.52 6.86
CA TRP A 63 15.80 0.77 6.23
C TRP A 63 15.48 0.63 4.75
N GLY A 64 16.13 -0.31 4.04
CA GLY A 64 15.84 -0.60 2.63
C GLY A 64 14.42 -1.12 2.43
N LEU A 65 13.94 -2.05 3.26
CA LEU A 65 12.56 -2.53 3.20
C LEU A 65 11.56 -1.42 3.56
N THR A 66 11.86 -0.62 4.60
CA THR A 66 10.98 0.49 5.01
C THR A 66 10.90 1.55 3.92
N PHE A 67 12.02 1.91 3.30
CA PHE A 67 12.07 2.82 2.16
C PHE A 67 11.31 2.27 0.95
N PHE A 68 11.54 1.00 0.60
CA PHE A 68 10.86 0.35 -0.51
C PHE A 68 9.34 0.30 -0.31
N LEU A 69 8.87 -0.07 0.89
CA LEU A 69 7.45 -0.04 1.25
C LEU A 69 6.85 1.36 1.16
N THR A 70 7.61 2.38 1.57
CA THR A 70 7.19 3.78 1.47
C THR A 70 7.04 4.21 0.00
N CYS A 71 8.01 3.88 -0.85
CA CYS A 71 7.93 4.14 -2.29
C CYS A 71 6.75 3.42 -2.93
N TRP A 72 6.51 2.16 -2.56
CA TRP A 72 5.37 1.39 -3.04
C TRP A 72 4.03 2.04 -2.64
N MET A 73 3.92 2.51 -1.39
CA MET A 73 2.74 3.23 -0.90
C MET A 73 2.51 4.52 -1.68
N LEU A 74 3.56 5.28 -1.99
CA LEU A 74 3.47 6.50 -2.80
C LEU A 74 2.95 6.21 -4.21
N LEU A 75 3.41 5.12 -4.85
CA LEU A 75 2.90 4.71 -6.16
C LEU A 75 1.41 4.37 -6.11
N LEU A 76 0.97 3.65 -5.07
CA LEU A 76 -0.45 3.33 -4.88
C LEU A 76 -1.30 4.59 -4.63
N ALA A 77 -0.79 5.54 -3.85
CA ALA A 77 -1.45 6.81 -3.62
C ALA A 77 -1.56 7.65 -4.90
N LEU A 78 -0.50 7.68 -5.72
CA LEU A 78 -0.51 8.35 -7.01
C LEU A 78 -1.52 7.71 -7.97
N TYR A 79 -1.58 6.37 -8.01
CA TYR A 79 -2.57 5.65 -8.81
C TYR A 79 -4.00 5.99 -8.39
N ASP A 80 -4.29 6.06 -7.09
CA ASP A 80 -5.62 6.45 -6.58
C ASP A 80 -5.98 7.87 -7.01
N ALA A 81 -5.02 8.82 -6.90
CA ALA A 81 -5.23 10.21 -7.34
C ALA A 81 -5.49 10.32 -8.86
N LEU A 82 -4.73 9.58 -9.68
CA LEU A 82 -4.92 9.54 -11.13
C LEU A 82 -6.26 8.92 -11.52
N ARG A 83 -6.70 7.89 -10.79
CA ARG A 83 -7.99 7.25 -11.07
C ARG A 83 -9.17 8.14 -10.69
N VAL A 84 -9.08 8.87 -9.58
CA VAL A 84 -10.08 9.89 -9.22
C VAL A 84 -10.13 10.99 -10.28
N ARG A 85 -8.98 11.46 -10.77
CA ARG A 85 -8.92 12.44 -11.88
C ARG A 85 -9.61 11.91 -13.13
N ARG A 86 -9.38 10.65 -13.49
CA ARG A 86 -10.01 10.04 -14.66
C ARG A 86 -11.53 9.96 -14.54
N GLU A 87 -12.03 9.57 -13.37
CA GLU A 87 -13.48 9.51 -13.10
C GLU A 87 -14.15 10.89 -13.24
N ILE A 88 -13.48 11.97 -12.85
CA ILE A 88 -13.99 13.34 -13.02
C ILE A 88 -14.00 13.75 -14.50
N LEU A 89 -12.96 13.41 -15.26
CA LEU A 89 -12.86 13.74 -16.68
C LEU A 89 -13.88 12.95 -17.53
N GLU A 90 -14.11 11.68 -17.20
CA GLU A 90 -15.17 10.87 -17.85
C GLU A 90 -16.56 11.47 -17.59
N GLU A 91 -16.80 12.04 -16.41
CA GLU A 91 -18.06 12.72 -16.06
C GLU A 91 -18.23 14.08 -16.78
N GLU A 92 -17.13 14.80 -17.03
CA GLU A 92 -17.10 16.04 -17.84
C GLU A 92 -17.33 15.79 -19.33
N ASP A 93 -16.82 14.67 -19.89
CA ASP A 93 -17.03 14.29 -21.30
C ASP A 93 -18.47 13.79 -21.57
N ASP A 94 -19.13 13.15 -20.59
CA ASP A 94 -20.52 12.67 -20.71
C ASP A 94 -21.57 13.79 -20.55
N PHE A 95 -21.18 14.88 -19.87
CA PHE A 95 -21.98 16.09 -19.70
C PHE A 95 -21.15 17.33 -20.07
N PRO A 96 -20.83 17.54 -21.35
CA PRO A 96 -20.27 18.83 -21.77
C PRO A 96 -21.33 19.87 -21.42
N ASP A 97 -21.02 20.78 -20.49
CA ASP A 97 -21.95 21.77 -19.93
C ASP A 97 -22.99 22.28 -20.97
N PHE A 98 -24.25 21.82 -20.86
CA PHE A 98 -25.44 22.13 -21.70
C PHE A 98 -25.46 21.63 -23.15
#